data_AF-A0A1Y4UJX5-F1
#
_entry.id   AF-A0A1Y4UJX5-F1
#
_cell.length_a   1.000
_cell.length_b   1.000
_cell.length_c   1.000
_cell.angle_alpha   90.00
_cell.angle_beta   90.00
_cell.angle_gamma   90.00
#
_symmetry.space_group_name_H-M   'P 1'
#
loop_
_entity.id
_entity.type
_entity.pdbx_description
1 polymer ?
#
loop_
_entity_poly.entity_id
_entity_poly.type
_entity_poly.pdbx_seq_one_letter_code
_entity_poly.pdbx_strand_id
1 'polypeptide(L)'
;MSKKNNSSLLFLTELMGVVLIFSICAAISVNIFTNAYEKSVKSSVNTAITIESENIIQCLKYSDGNTDILSQYYNVSKENGNLILYFNENINPSNYKTSKYHAEISENKEDNISVFSINFFENEITEPVYSIKTGI
;
A
#
# COMPACT_ATOMS: atom_id res chain seq x y z
N MET A 1 -23.07 -23.71 -64.46
CA MET A 1 -22.58 -24.40 -63.25
C MET A 1 -21.74 -23.40 -62.45
N SER A 2 -22.35 -22.76 -61.45
CA SER A 2 -21.78 -21.60 -60.74
C SER A 2 -20.74 -22.05 -59.72
N LYS A 3 -19.47 -21.72 -59.96
CA LYS A 3 -18.34 -21.96 -59.05
C LYS A 3 -17.83 -20.60 -58.58
N LYS A 4 -18.57 -19.88 -57.73
CA LYS A 4 -18.16 -18.54 -57.26
C LYS A 4 -18.54 -18.14 -55.82
N ASN A 5 -18.81 -19.07 -54.90
CA ASN A 5 -19.18 -18.72 -53.51
C ASN A 5 -18.31 -19.33 -52.38
N ASN A 6 -17.37 -20.25 -52.66
CA ASN A 6 -16.64 -20.93 -51.58
C ASN A 6 -15.43 -20.14 -51.03
N SER A 7 -14.79 -19.27 -51.81
CA SER A 7 -13.60 -18.53 -51.37
C SER A 7 -13.95 -17.39 -50.40
N SER A 8 -15.07 -16.70 -50.61
CA SER A 8 -15.54 -15.64 -49.71
C SER A 8 -16.05 -16.17 -48.37
N LEU A 9 -16.64 -17.38 -48.36
CA LEU A 9 -17.08 -18.03 -47.12
C LEU A 9 -15.88 -18.46 -46.26
N LEU A 10 -14.85 -19.04 -46.89
CA LEU A 10 -13.60 -19.43 -46.22
C LEU A 10 -12.87 -18.21 -45.63
N PHE A 11 -12.76 -17.13 -46.40
CA PHE A 11 -12.18 -15.87 -45.93
C PHE A 11 -12.95 -15.29 -44.73
N LEU A 12 -14.28 -15.32 -44.78
CA LEU A 12 -15.10 -14.82 -43.68
C LEU A 12 -14.90 -15.65 -42.41
N THR A 13 -14.85 -16.99 -42.51
CA THR A 13 -14.59 -17.85 -41.36
C THR A 13 -13.20 -17.66 -40.76
N GLU A 14 -12.19 -17.43 -41.60
CA GLU A 14 -10.82 -17.14 -41.17
C GLU A 14 -10.75 -15.80 -40.45
N LEU A 15 -11.36 -14.76 -41.02
CA LEU A 15 -11.43 -13.43 -40.40
C LEU A 15 -12.17 -13.50 -39.04
N MET A 16 -13.28 -14.23 -38.96
CA MET A 16 -14.00 -14.45 -37.69
C MET A 16 -13.11 -15.15 -36.67
N GLY A 17 -12.34 -16.16 -37.07
CA GLY A 17 -11.37 -16.83 -36.20
C GLY A 17 -10.29 -15.89 -35.68
N VAL A 18 -9.72 -15.06 -36.55
CA VAL A 18 -8.70 -14.05 -36.16
C VAL A 18 -9.27 -13.02 -35.20
N VAL A 19 -10.46 -12.49 -35.46
CA VAL A 19 -11.14 -11.53 -34.58
C VAL A 19 -11.44 -12.16 -33.23
N LEU A 20 -11.85 -13.43 -33.19
CA LEU A 20 -12.13 -14.15 -31.95
C LEU A 20 -10.86 -14.34 -31.11
N ILE A 21 -9.75 -14.78 -31.73
CA ILE A 21 -8.46 -14.91 -31.05
C ILE A 21 -8.00 -13.54 -30.54
N PHE A 22 -8.09 -12.50 -31.37
CA PHE A 22 -7.72 -11.14 -30.98
C PHE A 22 -8.55 -10.63 -29.79
N SER A 23 -9.87 -10.90 -29.79
CA SER A 23 -10.75 -10.53 -28.69
C SER A 23 -10.40 -11.25 -27.39
N ILE A 24 -10.04 -12.54 -27.45
CA ILE A 24 -9.61 -13.30 -26.28
C ILE A 24 -8.28 -12.74 -25.74
N CYS A 25 -7.30 -12.52 -26.62
CA CYS A 25 -6.02 -11.93 -26.23
C CYS A 25 -6.22 -10.55 -25.59
N ALA A 26 -7.05 -9.68 -26.16
CA ALA A 26 -7.36 -8.37 -25.60
C ALA A 26 -7.98 -8.47 -24.20
N ALA A 27 -8.94 -9.38 -24.00
CA ALA A 27 -9.54 -9.59 -22.68
C ALA A 27 -8.53 -10.08 -21.64
N ILE A 28 -7.63 -10.99 -22.02
CA ILE A 28 -6.56 -11.47 -21.14
C ILE A 28 -5.60 -10.32 -20.79
N SER A 29 -5.16 -9.53 -21.77
CA SER A 29 -4.25 -8.42 -21.56
C SER A 29 -4.84 -7.35 -20.63
N VAL A 30 -6.13 -7.02 -20.78
CA VAL A 30 -6.81 -6.07 -19.88
C VAL A 30 -6.84 -6.60 -18.45
N ASN A 31 -7.18 -7.87 -18.25
CA ASN A 31 -7.17 -8.48 -16.91
C ASN A 31 -5.78 -8.47 -16.27
N ILE A 32 -4.74 -8.84 -17.03
CA ILE A 32 -3.35 -8.81 -16.55
C ILE A 32 -2.96 -7.37 -16.18
N PHE A 33 -3.31 -6.39 -17.03
CA PHE A 33 -3.00 -4.98 -16.79
C PHE A 33 -3.69 -4.45 -15.53
N THR A 34 -4.99 -4.69 -15.36
CA THR A 34 -5.72 -4.26 -14.16
C THR A 34 -5.12 -4.87 -12.89
N ASN A 35 -4.83 -6.18 -12.90
CA ASN A 35 -4.20 -6.84 -11.77
C ASN A 35 -2.80 -6.30 -11.47
N ALA A 36 -2.01 -6.00 -12.50
CA ALA A 36 -0.68 -5.41 -12.34
C ALA A 36 -0.77 -3.98 -11.79
N TYR A 37 -1.75 -3.21 -12.25
CA TYR A 37 -2.01 -1.85 -11.77
C TYR A 37 -2.40 -1.83 -10.29
N GLU A 38 -3.35 -2.68 -9.86
CA GLU A 38 -3.73 -2.80 -8.46
C GLU A 38 -2.55 -3.20 -7.57
N LYS A 39 -1.73 -4.16 -8.03
CA LYS A 39 -0.49 -4.53 -7.33
C LYS A 39 0.49 -3.38 -7.24
N SER A 40 0.64 -2.59 -8.31
CA SER A 40 1.52 -1.42 -8.33
C SER A 40 1.07 -0.38 -7.32
N VAL A 41 -0.22 -0.06 -7.27
CA VAL A 41 -0.79 0.89 -6.30
C VAL A 41 -0.54 0.41 -4.88
N LYS A 42 -0.83 -0.86 -4.59
CA LYS A 42 -0.57 -1.43 -3.26
C LYS A 42 0.91 -1.41 -2.90
N SER A 43 1.79 -1.71 -3.85
CA SER A 43 3.23 -1.63 -3.65
C SER A 43 3.68 -0.20 -3.33
N SER A 44 3.17 0.80 -4.05
CA SER A 44 3.49 2.21 -3.79
C SER A 44 3.08 2.65 -2.39
N VAL A 45 1.89 2.24 -1.93
CA VAL A 45 1.43 2.51 -0.56
C VAL A 45 2.33 1.84 0.47
N ASN A 46 2.68 0.57 0.28
CA ASN A 46 3.60 -0.14 1.18
C ASN A 46 4.98 0.52 1.24
N THR A 47 5.53 0.97 0.09
CA THR A 47 6.79 1.72 0.05
C THR A 47 6.69 3.02 0.83
N ALA A 48 5.59 3.77 0.69
CA ALA A 48 5.36 4.99 1.46
C ALA A 48 5.28 4.71 2.97
N ILE A 49 4.59 3.64 3.39
CA ILE A 49 4.52 3.20 4.79
C ILE A 49 5.92 2.89 5.34
N THR A 50 6.75 2.16 4.58
CA THR A 50 8.11 1.84 5.01
C THR A 50 8.96 3.09 5.17
N ILE A 51 8.94 3.99 4.18
CA ILE A 51 9.69 5.26 4.25
C ILE A 51 9.23 6.08 5.45
N GLU A 52 7.92 6.16 5.70
CA GLU A 52 7.40 6.96 6.81
C GLU A 52 7.72 6.34 8.18
N SER A 53 7.71 5.02 8.28
CA SER A 53 8.19 4.31 9.46
C SER A 53 9.66 4.64 9.75
N GLU A 54 10.50 4.67 8.71
CA GLU A 54 11.91 5.07 8.85
C GLU A 54 12.06 6.55 9.24
N ASN A 55 11.23 7.45 8.69
CA ASN A 55 11.22 8.86 9.08
C ASN A 55 10.89 9.04 10.56
N ILE A 56 9.89 8.29 11.07
CA ILE A 56 9.54 8.29 12.50
C ILE A 56 10.71 7.78 13.34
N ILE A 57 11.35 6.67 12.93
CA ILE A 57 12.55 6.14 13.61
C ILE A 57 13.66 7.18 13.65
N GLN A 58 13.92 7.85 12.53
CA GLN A 58 14.96 8.87 12.46
C GLN A 58 14.64 10.04 13.40
N CYS A 59 13.39 10.51 13.43
CA CYS A 59 12.96 11.55 14.38
C CYS A 59 13.18 11.11 15.83
N LEU A 60 12.84 9.87 16.18
CA LEU A 60 13.08 9.32 17.52
C LEU A 60 14.58 9.23 17.83
N LYS A 61 15.40 8.76 16.88
CA LYS A 61 16.86 8.66 17.05
C LYS A 61 17.52 10.03 17.23
N TYR A 62 17.12 11.03 16.46
CA TYR A 62 17.68 12.39 16.58
C TYR A 62 17.24 13.10 17.87
N SER A 63 16.21 12.60 18.53
CA SER A 63 15.64 13.19 19.75
C SER A 63 15.95 12.37 21.01
N ASP A 64 16.89 11.42 20.93
CA ASP A 64 17.24 10.47 22.00
C ASP A 64 16.00 9.77 22.60
N GLY A 65 15.06 9.39 21.73
CA GLY A 65 13.82 8.70 22.11
C GLY A 65 12.71 9.63 22.62
N ASN A 66 12.86 10.95 22.55
CA ASN A 66 11.82 11.89 22.97
C ASN A 66 10.64 11.90 21.98
N THR A 67 9.59 11.16 22.34
CA THR A 67 8.36 11.02 21.55
C THR A 67 7.57 12.33 21.38
N ASP A 68 7.79 13.34 22.24
CA ASP A 68 7.07 14.62 22.12
C ASP A 68 7.50 15.40 20.87
N ILE A 69 8.68 15.13 20.29
CA ILE A 69 9.10 15.78 19.04
C ILE A 69 8.20 15.41 17.86
N LEU A 70 7.57 14.23 17.89
CA LEU A 70 6.67 13.78 16.85
C LEU A 70 5.41 14.66 16.77
N SER A 71 5.01 15.30 17.87
CA SER A 71 3.87 16.24 17.87
C SER A 71 4.08 17.49 17.01
N GLN A 72 5.33 17.80 16.65
CA GLN A 72 5.65 18.93 15.78
C GLN A 72 5.40 18.62 14.30
N TYR A 73 5.45 17.34 13.92
CA TYR A 73 5.34 16.88 12.53
C TYR A 73 4.04 16.11 12.27
N TYR A 74 3.44 15.55 13.33
CA TYR A 74 2.29 14.67 13.24
C TYR A 74 1.20 15.07 14.23
N ASN A 75 -0.05 14.77 13.86
CA ASN A 75 -1.16 14.78 14.81
C ASN A 75 -1.08 13.54 15.70
N VAL A 76 -0.42 13.70 16.84
CA VAL A 76 -0.26 12.65 17.85
C VAL A 76 -1.51 12.54 18.71
N SER A 77 -2.01 11.32 18.89
CA SER A 77 -2.94 10.97 19.97
C SER A 77 -2.26 9.96 20.90
N LYS A 78 -2.48 10.07 22.22
CA LYS A 78 -1.96 9.11 23.19
C LYS A 78 -3.11 8.23 23.65
N GLU A 79 -3.06 6.94 23.34
CA GLU A 79 -4.07 5.95 23.76
C GLU A 79 -3.37 4.78 24.44
N ASN A 80 -3.84 4.37 25.63
CA ASN A 80 -3.30 3.24 26.39
C ASN A 80 -1.77 3.25 26.61
N GLY A 81 -1.14 4.42 26.63
CA GLY A 81 0.32 4.56 26.77
C GLY A 81 1.10 4.47 25.45
N ASN A 82 0.44 4.17 24.33
CA ASN A 82 1.02 4.20 22.99
C ASN A 82 0.77 5.57 22.34
N LEU A 83 1.70 6.00 21.49
CA LEU A 83 1.46 7.13 20.58
C LEU A 83 0.83 6.61 19.29
N ILE A 84 -0.26 7.24 18.86
CA ILE A 84 -0.96 6.98 17.62
C ILE A 84 -0.77 8.17 16.69
N LEU A 85 -0.26 7.91 15.49
CA LEU A 85 -0.15 8.87 14.39
C LEU A 85 -1.15 8.50 13.30
N TYR A 86 -1.87 9.46 12.75
CA TYR A 86 -2.90 9.22 11.74
C TYR A 86 -2.47 9.66 10.35
N PHE A 87 -2.79 8.85 9.33
CA PHE A 87 -2.41 9.10 7.94
C PHE A 87 -3.60 8.93 6.99
N ASN A 88 -3.63 9.75 5.93
CA ASN A 88 -4.61 9.62 4.86
C ASN A 88 -4.22 8.51 3.86
N GLU A 89 -5.01 8.35 2.79
CA GLU A 89 -4.78 7.34 1.74
C GLU A 89 -3.42 7.44 1.03
N ASN A 90 -2.79 8.61 1.05
CA ASN A 90 -1.49 8.88 0.43
C ASN A 90 -0.34 8.85 1.45
N ILE A 91 -0.57 8.32 2.66
CA ILE A 91 0.39 8.26 3.77
C ILE A 91 0.89 9.66 4.18
N ASN A 92 0.06 10.70 4.03
CA ASN A 92 0.35 12.02 4.59
C ASN A 92 -0.26 12.16 5.99
N PRO A 93 0.40 12.88 6.91
CA PRO A 93 -0.15 13.16 8.24
C PRO A 93 -1.55 13.77 8.17
N SER A 94 -2.46 13.24 8.98
CA SER A 94 -3.89 13.60 8.95
C SER A 94 -4.50 13.53 10.34
N ASN A 95 -5.82 13.68 10.44
CA ASN A 95 -6.57 13.62 11.69
C ASN A 95 -7.33 12.29 11.77
N TYR A 96 -7.71 11.89 12.98
CA TYR A 96 -8.47 10.64 13.21
C TYR A 96 -9.75 10.49 12.37
N LYS A 97 -10.40 11.60 11.99
CA LYS A 97 -11.66 11.58 11.20
C LYS A 97 -11.46 11.26 9.72
N THR A 98 -10.29 11.60 9.19
CA THR A 98 -9.97 11.50 7.76
C THR A 98 -8.87 10.49 7.50
N SER A 99 -8.48 9.73 8.53
CA SER A 99 -7.41 8.76 8.44
C SER A 99 -7.92 7.48 7.78
N LYS A 100 -7.06 6.89 6.96
CA LYS A 100 -7.22 5.54 6.43
C LYS A 100 -6.23 4.59 7.09
N TYR A 101 -5.07 5.11 7.48
CA TYR A 101 -4.01 4.37 8.15
C TYR A 101 -3.68 5.04 9.49
N HIS A 102 -3.16 4.25 10.42
CA HIS A 102 -2.57 4.76 11.65
C HIS A 102 -1.29 4.00 12.00
N ALA A 103 -0.36 4.67 12.67
CA ALA A 103 0.84 4.06 13.22
C ALA A 103 0.78 4.11 14.74
N GLU A 104 0.94 2.96 15.38
CA GLU A 104 1.07 2.83 16.81
C GLU A 104 2.54 2.70 17.18
N ILE A 105 2.99 3.54 18.10
CA ILE A 105 4.35 3.58 18.61
C ILE A 105 4.29 3.20 20.08
N SER A 106 4.90 2.08 20.43
CA SER A 106 5.03 1.60 21.80
C SER A 106 6.51 1.60 22.20
N GLU A 107 6.81 2.13 23.39
CA GLU A 107 8.14 2.09 24.00
C GLU A 107 8.20 0.93 24.99
N ASN A 108 9.20 0.06 24.87
CA ASN A 108 9.52 -0.97 25.84
C ASN A 108 10.96 -0.80 26.33
N LYS A 109 11.18 -0.81 27.65
CA LYS A 109 12.52 -0.65 28.23
C LYS A 109 13.11 -2.02 28.52
N GLU A 110 14.18 -2.37 27.81
CA GLU A 110 14.95 -3.60 28.01
C GLU A 110 16.37 -3.25 28.45
N ASP A 111 16.75 -3.63 29.67
CA ASP A 111 18.15 -3.63 30.18
C ASP A 111 18.97 -2.34 29.90
N ASN A 112 18.35 -1.15 30.01
CA ASN A 112 18.84 0.23 29.72
C ASN A 112 18.65 0.78 28.29
N ILE A 113 18.07 0.03 27.37
CA ILE A 113 17.77 0.49 26.00
C ILE A 113 16.27 0.72 25.86
N SER A 114 15.88 1.85 25.26
CA SER A 114 14.47 2.12 24.96
C SER A 114 14.17 1.56 23.57
N VAL A 115 13.44 0.43 23.54
CA VAL A 115 13.05 -0.24 22.30
C VAL A 115 11.71 0.31 21.85
N PHE A 116 11.72 1.05 20.75
CA PHE A 116 10.51 1.55 20.11
C PHE A 116 10.03 0.55 19.06
N SER A 117 8.77 0.13 19.19
CA SER A 117 8.08 -0.66 18.16
C SER A 117 7.08 0.24 17.46
N ILE A 118 7.14 0.29 16.13
CA ILE A 118 6.23 1.03 15.28
C ILE A 118 5.44 0.03 14.47
N ASN A 119 4.13 0.03 14.64
CA ASN A 119 3.19 -0.85 13.93
C ASN A 119 2.25 0.03 13.10
N PHE A 120 2.27 -0.14 11.78
CA PHE A 120 1.35 0.53 10.87
C PHE A 120 0.16 -0.36 10.56
N PHE A 121 -1.03 0.22 10.66
CA PHE A 121 -2.30 -0.43 10.43
C PHE A 121 -3.10 0.34 9.38
N GLU A 122 -3.88 -0.40 8.60
CA GLU A 122 -5.04 0.16 7.90
C GLU A 122 -6.21 0.12 8.88
N ASN A 123 -6.98 1.20 9.03
CA ASN A 123 -8.00 1.34 10.08
C ASN A 123 -9.04 0.21 10.09
N GLU A 124 -9.25 -0.45 8.95
CA GLU A 124 -10.19 -1.56 8.79
C GLU A 124 -9.59 -2.93 9.16
N ILE A 125 -8.26 -3.03 9.34
CA ILE A 125 -7.52 -4.27 9.52
C ILE A 125 -6.91 -4.32 10.93
N THR A 126 -7.14 -5.42 11.64
CA THR A 126 -6.59 -5.64 13.00
C THR A 126 -5.14 -6.10 13.01
N GLU A 127 -4.63 -6.62 11.91
CA GLU A 127 -3.22 -7.00 11.75
C GLU A 127 -2.38 -5.85 11.17
N PRO A 128 -1.15 -5.65 11.65
CA PRO A 128 -0.30 -4.59 11.13
C PRO A 128 0.13 -4.90 9.69
N VAL A 129 -0.01 -3.90 8.83
CA VAL A 129 0.48 -3.93 7.43
C VAL A 129 2.01 -3.91 7.42
N TYR A 130 2.62 -3.24 8.40
CA TYR A 130 4.07 -3.17 8.54
C TYR A 130 4.45 -2.98 10.01
N SER A 131 5.52 -3.64 10.45
CA SER A 131 6.04 -3.53 11.81
C SER A 131 7.55 -3.43 11.79
N ILE A 132 8.10 -2.46 12.52
CA ILE A 132 9.53 -2.28 12.70
C ILE A 132 9.86 -1.99 14.16
N LYS A 133 11.01 -2.49 14.62
CA LYS A 133 11.53 -2.25 15.96
C LYS A 133 12.90 -1.61 15.87
N THR A 134 13.15 -0.63 16.73
CA THR A 134 14.46 0.02 16.85
C THR A 134 14.81 0.20 18.32
N GLY A 135 16.06 -0.09 18.69
CA GLY A 135 16.63 0.31 19.97
C GLY A 135 17.21 1.71 19.86
N ILE A 136 16.98 2.53 20.89
CA ILE A 136 17.57 3.86 21.09
C ILE A 136 18.21 3.89 22.48
#